data_AF-A0A7V4JH48-F1
#
_entry.id   AF-A0A7V4JH48-F1
#
_cell.length_a   1.000
_cell.length_b   1.000
_cell.length_c   1.000
_cell.angle_alpha   90.00
_cell.angle_beta   90.00
_cell.angle_gamma   90.00
#
_symmetry.space_group_name_H-M   'P 1'
#
loop_
_entity.id
_entity.type
_entity.pdbx_description
1 polymer ?
#
loop_
_entity_poly.entity_id
_entity_poly.type
_entity_poly.pdbx_seq_one_letter_code
_entity_poly.pdbx_strand_id
1 'polypeptide(L)'
;MGSSAPANTAPAYTVFLVMSASHAIKGEKALAKAGVASKLIPVPRSLSSQCGVCLRVSFMDREQAGLALAEAGVQVTGSHDLPGDEFRPPSDRRRADSNTRRKKEKRKGGAR
;
A
#
# COMPACT_ATOMS: atom_id res chain seq x y z
N MET A 1 -28.46 0.17 26.01
CA MET A 1 -28.46 0.43 24.56
C MET A 1 -27.03 0.32 24.02
N GLY A 2 -26.82 -0.48 22.98
CA GLY A 2 -25.77 -0.21 21.98
C GLY A 2 -24.32 -0.63 22.22
N SER A 3 -24.04 -1.79 22.82
CA SER A 3 -22.69 -2.40 22.72
C SER A 3 -22.54 -3.11 21.37
N SER A 4 -22.34 -2.38 20.27
CA SER A 4 -21.91 -3.02 19.01
C SER A 4 -20.41 -3.26 19.08
N ALA A 5 -20.02 -4.50 19.37
CA ALA A 5 -18.65 -4.98 19.25
C ALA A 5 -18.06 -4.49 17.92
N PRO A 6 -16.83 -3.94 17.89
CA PRO A 6 -16.20 -3.63 16.61
C PRO A 6 -16.00 -4.98 15.92
N ALA A 7 -16.79 -5.20 14.86
CA ALA A 7 -16.68 -6.36 14.01
C ALA A 7 -15.20 -6.57 13.68
N ASN A 8 -14.74 -7.80 13.84
CA ASN A 8 -13.42 -8.30 13.49
C ASN A 8 -13.06 -7.89 12.05
N THR A 9 -12.59 -6.67 11.86
CA THR A 9 -12.34 -6.10 10.55
C THR A 9 -10.85 -6.06 10.38
N ALA A 10 -10.31 -7.21 10.00
CA ALA A 10 -8.90 -7.32 9.69
C ALA A 10 -8.54 -6.22 8.67
N PRO A 11 -7.42 -5.51 8.89
CA PRO A 11 -6.97 -4.52 7.93
C PRO A 11 -6.70 -5.23 6.59
N ALA A 12 -7.37 -4.77 5.54
CA ALA A 12 -7.22 -5.37 4.22
C ALA A 12 -6.23 -4.58 3.37
N TYR A 13 -6.10 -3.28 3.63
CA TYR A 13 -5.25 -2.39 2.87
C TYR A 13 -4.40 -1.53 3.80
N THR A 14 -3.19 -1.20 3.36
CA THR A 14 -2.34 -0.20 4.01
C THR A 14 -2.15 0.96 3.04
N VAL A 15 -2.30 2.18 3.53
CA VAL A 15 -2.11 3.40 2.76
C VAL A 15 -0.86 4.11 3.26
N PHE A 16 0.10 4.34 2.37
CA PHE A 16 1.31 5.09 2.64
C PHE A 16 1.13 6.56 2.25
N LEU A 17 1.29 7.44 3.25
CA LEU A 17 1.38 8.87 3.08
C LEU A 17 2.79 9.22 2.62
N VAL A 18 2.88 10.08 1.61
CA VAL A 18 4.14 10.58 1.07
C VAL A 18 4.13 12.11 1.09
N MET A 19 5.32 12.71 1.08
CA MET A 19 5.45 14.17 1.13
C MET A 19 4.99 14.90 -0.13
N SER A 20 4.95 14.23 -1.29
CA SER A 20 4.52 14.85 -2.55
C SER A 20 4.04 13.85 -3.59
N ALA A 21 3.31 14.34 -4.60
CA ALA A 21 2.85 13.54 -5.73
C ALA A 21 3.99 12.87 -6.51
N SER A 22 5.13 13.54 -6.64
CA SER A 22 6.32 12.96 -7.28
C SER A 22 6.84 11.72 -6.53
N HIS A 23 6.83 11.76 -5.19
CA HIS A 23 7.16 10.60 -4.36
C HIS A 23 6.12 9.49 -4.51
N ALA A 24 4.83 9.82 -4.60
CA ALA A 24 3.78 8.84 -4.85
C ALA A 24 3.99 8.12 -6.18
N ILE A 25 4.21 8.87 -7.28
CA ILE A 25 4.44 8.28 -8.61
C ILE A 25 5.71 7.42 -8.62
N LYS A 26 6.78 7.88 -7.96
CA LYS A 26 8.03 7.10 -7.85
C LYS A 26 7.79 5.81 -7.06
N GLY A 27 7.05 5.88 -5.97
CA GLY A 27 6.69 4.74 -5.15
C GLY A 27 5.81 3.73 -5.87
N GLU A 28 4.80 4.20 -6.62
CA GLU A 28 3.96 3.34 -7.45
C GLU A 28 4.80 2.56 -8.47
N LYS A 29 5.71 3.24 -9.18
CA LYS A 29 6.63 2.57 -10.12
C LYS A 29 7.54 1.56 -9.41
N ALA A 30 8.03 1.86 -8.22
CA ALA A 30 8.86 0.94 -7.44
C ALA A 30 8.09 -0.30 -6.99
N LEU A 31 6.85 -0.10 -6.51
CA LEU A 31 5.95 -1.17 -6.11
C LEU A 31 5.56 -2.06 -7.30
N ALA A 32 5.23 -1.46 -8.44
CA ALA A 32 4.97 -2.18 -9.68
C ALA A 32 6.19 -3.01 -10.12
N LYS A 33 7.41 -2.46 -10.03
CA LYS A 33 8.66 -3.21 -10.30
C LYS A 33 8.90 -4.34 -9.29
N ALA A 34 8.54 -4.13 -8.03
CA ALA A 34 8.66 -5.13 -6.98
C ALA A 34 7.62 -6.25 -7.09
N GLY A 35 6.61 -6.07 -7.97
CA GLY A 35 5.47 -6.97 -8.15
C GLY A 35 4.35 -6.74 -7.14
N VAL A 36 4.38 -5.65 -6.38
CA VAL A 36 3.37 -5.31 -5.38
C VAL A 36 2.22 -4.57 -6.04
N ALA A 37 0.99 -5.03 -5.79
CA ALA A 37 -0.21 -4.35 -6.25
C ALA A 37 -0.40 -3.04 -5.48
N SER A 38 -0.07 -1.93 -6.12
CA SER A 38 -0.26 -0.59 -5.58
C SER A 38 -1.16 0.26 -6.46
N LYS A 39 -2.00 1.10 -5.84
CA LYS A 39 -2.83 2.08 -6.54
C LYS A 39 -2.60 3.45 -5.93
N LEU A 40 -2.32 4.43 -6.78
CA LEU A 40 -2.25 5.83 -6.38
C LEU A 40 -3.68 6.36 -6.26
N ILE A 41 -4.05 6.82 -5.08
CA ILE A 41 -5.39 7.31 -4.77
C ILE A 41 -5.28 8.78 -4.32
N PRO A 42 -6.18 9.66 -4.78
CA PRO A 42 -6.24 11.00 -4.22
C PRO A 42 -6.62 10.89 -2.74
N VAL A 43 -5.87 11.56 -1.87
CA VAL A 43 -6.14 11.53 -0.43
C VAL A 43 -7.54 12.10 -0.22
N PRO A 44 -8.47 11.37 0.42
CA PRO A 44 -9.75 11.93 0.84
C PRO A 44 -9.49 13.18 1.70
N ARG A 45 -10.22 14.28 1.46
CA ARG A 45 -10.08 15.55 2.21
C ARG A 45 -10.13 15.38 3.74
N SER A 46 -10.69 14.28 4.22
CA SER A 46 -10.78 13.90 5.63
C SER A 46 -9.45 13.42 6.25
N LEU A 47 -8.43 13.05 5.47
CA LEU A 47 -7.20 12.39 5.94
C LEU A 47 -5.93 13.24 5.88
N SER A 48 -5.77 14.15 4.90
CA SER A 48 -4.66 15.12 4.87
C SER A 48 -4.91 16.28 3.90
N SER A 49 -4.57 17.49 4.34
CA SER A 49 -4.77 18.74 3.57
C SER A 49 -3.58 19.17 2.69
N GLN A 50 -2.43 18.48 2.75
CA GLN A 50 -1.17 19.00 2.17
C GLN A 50 -0.56 18.16 1.02
N CYS A 51 -0.86 16.86 0.90
CA CYS A 51 -0.10 16.00 -0.01
C CYS A 51 -0.87 15.55 -1.26
N GLY A 52 -2.20 15.68 -1.26
CA GLY A 52 -3.09 15.39 -2.39
C GLY A 52 -3.22 13.92 -2.82
N VAL A 53 -2.19 13.08 -2.63
CA VAL A 53 -2.15 11.68 -3.10
C VAL A 53 -1.42 10.76 -2.13
N CYS A 54 -1.86 9.50 -2.08
CA CYS A 54 -1.24 8.45 -1.28
C CYS A 54 -1.25 7.10 -2.01
N LEU A 55 -0.42 6.18 -1.52
CA LEU A 55 -0.21 4.86 -2.13
C LEU A 55 -0.94 3.80 -1.33
N ARG A 56 -1.97 3.21 -1.93
CA ARG A 56 -2.70 2.09 -1.34
C ARG A 56 -2.09 0.77 -1.79
N VAL A 57 -1.79 -0.11 -0.84
CA VAL A 57 -1.34 -1.50 -1.07
C VAL A 57 -2.18 -2.48 -0.26
N SER A 58 -2.07 -3.77 -0.58
CA SER A 58 -2.61 -4.85 0.26
C SER A 58 -1.91 -4.87 1.62
N PHE A 59 -2.66 -5.10 2.69
CA PHE A 59 -2.10 -5.24 4.04
C PHE A 59 -1.09 -6.41 4.12
N MET A 60 -1.31 -7.48 3.35
CA MET A 60 -0.38 -8.61 3.25
C MET A 60 0.97 -8.24 2.59
N ASP A 61 0.97 -7.25 1.70
CA ASP A 61 2.17 -6.79 1.00
C ASP A 61 2.79 -5.56 1.67
N ARG A 62 2.30 -5.10 2.83
CA ARG A 62 2.77 -3.84 3.46
C ARG A 62 4.28 -3.83 3.72
N GLU A 63 4.83 -4.96 4.13
CA GLU A 63 6.26 -5.08 4.44
C GLU A 63 7.11 -5.00 3.17
N GLN A 64 6.73 -5.77 2.15
CA GLN A 64 7.36 -5.73 0.83
C GLN A 64 7.23 -4.36 0.18
N ALA A 65 6.09 -3.71 0.37
CA ALA A 65 5.85 -2.36 -0.09
C ALA A 65 6.76 -1.35 0.60
N GLY A 66 6.87 -1.41 1.94
CA GLY A 66 7.76 -0.56 2.71
C GLY A 66 9.22 -0.70 2.29
N LEU A 67 9.68 -1.94 2.07
CA LEU A 67 11.03 -2.21 1.55
C LEU A 67 11.24 -1.63 0.15
N ALA A 68 10.32 -1.87 -0.78
CA ALA A 68 10.43 -1.35 -2.14
C ALA A 68 10.40 0.19 -2.19
N LEU A 69 9.62 0.83 -1.31
CA LEU A 69 9.58 2.29 -1.17
C LEU A 69 10.90 2.83 -0.61
N ALA A 70 11.46 2.19 0.42
CA ALA A 70 12.76 2.55 0.98
C ALA A 70 13.90 2.39 -0.05
N GLU A 71 13.95 1.26 -0.77
CA GLU A 71 14.93 1.02 -1.84
C GLU A 71 14.81 2.04 -2.98
N ALA A 72 13.60 2.52 -3.26
CA ALA A 72 13.37 3.57 -4.25
C ALA A 72 13.68 4.99 -3.74
N GLY A 73 14.05 5.15 -2.46
CA GLY A 73 14.26 6.45 -1.82
C GLY A 73 12.97 7.27 -1.72
N VAL A 74 11.84 6.60 -1.49
CA VAL A 74 10.54 7.25 -1.27
C VAL A 74 10.34 7.47 0.22
N GLN A 75 10.30 8.74 0.64
CA GLN A 75 10.03 9.10 2.03
C GLN A 75 8.54 8.94 2.33
N VAL A 76 8.24 7.92 3.13
CA VAL A 76 6.91 7.67 3.69
C VAL A 76 6.79 8.49 4.97
N THR A 77 5.82 9.39 5.01
CA THR A 77 5.54 10.25 6.18
C THR A 77 4.71 9.49 7.24
N GLY A 78 3.93 8.50 6.81
CA GLY A 78 3.14 7.66 7.69
C GLY A 78 2.43 6.55 6.93
N SER A 79 1.92 5.56 7.65
CA SER A 79 1.13 4.45 7.09
C SER A 79 -0.10 4.21 7.93
N HIS A 80 -1.26 4.04 7.29
CA HIS A 80 -2.52 3.75 7.94
C HIS A 80 -3.09 2.43 7.42
N ASP A 81 -3.46 1.55 8.33
CA ASP A 81 -4.12 0.28 8.03
C ASP A 81 -5.63 0.49 8.02
N LEU A 82 -6.26 0.19 6.89
CA LEU A 82 -7.69 0.41 6.67
C LEU A 82 -8.45 -0.92 6.52
N PRO A 83 -9.66 -0.99 7.08
CA PRO A 83 -10.57 -2.10 6.84
C PRO A 83 -10.97 -2.14 5.35
N GLY A 84 -11.11 -3.35 4.79
CA GLY A 84 -11.31 -3.54 3.35
C GLY A 84 -12.60 -3.00 2.74
N ASP A 85 -13.55 -2.60 3.56
CA ASP A 85 -14.87 -2.12 3.10
C ASP A 85 -14.83 -0.65 2.63
N GLU A 86 -14.00 0.18 3.28
CA GLU A 86 -14.00 1.64 3.08
C GLU A 86 -13.42 2.07 1.72
N PHE A 87 -12.59 1.22 1.12
CA PHE A 87 -11.87 1.56 -0.11
C PHE A 87 -11.90 0.44 -1.14
N ARG A 88 -13.07 -0.17 -1.39
CA ARG A 88 -13.23 -1.23 -2.40
C ARG A 88 -13.68 -0.67 -3.75
N PRO A 89 -12.78 -0.33 -4.70
CA PRO A 89 -13.20 0.06 -6.04
C PRO A 89 -13.84 -1.14 -6.76
N PRO A 90 -14.82 -0.92 -7.65
CA PRO A 90 -15.50 -1.98 -8.39
C PRO A 90 -14.56 -2.81 -9.28
N SER A 91 -13.36 -2.28 -9.58
CA SER A 91 -12.35 -2.90 -10.45
C SER A 91 -11.53 -4.02 -9.79
N ASP A 92 -11.53 -4.13 -8.45
CA ASP A 92 -10.65 -5.04 -7.69
C ASP A 92 -11.21 -6.47 -7.55
N ARG A 93 -12.39 -6.79 -8.12
CA ARG A 93 -13.08 -8.10 -8.00
C ARG A 93 -12.31 -9.33 -8.49
N ARG A 94 -11.13 -9.20 -9.13
CA ARG A 94 -10.53 -10.30 -9.91
C ARG A 94 -9.03 -10.56 -9.71
N ARG A 95 -8.30 -9.87 -8.81
CA ARG A 95 -6.82 -9.84 -8.91
C ARG A 95 -6.00 -10.16 -7.65
N ALA A 96 -6.61 -10.59 -6.54
CA ALA A 96 -5.87 -10.87 -5.30
C ALA A 96 -5.25 -12.29 -5.22
N ASP A 97 -5.55 -13.21 -6.16
CA ASP A 97 -5.19 -14.64 -6.00
C ASP A 97 -3.80 -15.01 -6.57
N SER A 98 -3.11 -14.14 -7.30
CA SER A 98 -2.03 -14.60 -8.21
C SER A 98 -0.59 -14.52 -7.71
N ASN A 99 -0.29 -13.94 -6.54
CA ASN A 99 1.10 -13.50 -6.26
C ASN A 99 1.88 -14.27 -5.18
N THR A 100 1.29 -15.23 -4.48
CA THR A 100 1.95 -15.93 -3.37
C THR A 100 2.96 -17.01 -3.81
N ARG A 101 3.24 -17.18 -5.11
CA ARG A 101 4.07 -18.32 -5.60
C ARG A 101 5.46 -18.01 -6.12
N ARG A 102 5.95 -16.76 -6.18
CA ARG A 102 7.21 -16.50 -6.93
C ARG A 102 8.36 -15.71 -6.29
N LYS A 103 8.28 -15.25 -5.04
CA LYS A 103 9.40 -14.48 -4.43
C LYS A 103 10.07 -15.17 -3.24
N LYS A 104 10.22 -16.49 -3.33
CA LYS A 104 11.19 -17.26 -2.52
C LYS A 104 12.45 -17.55 -3.33
N GLU A 105 12.92 -16.61 -4.14
CA GLU A 105 14.21 -16.72 -4.83
C GLU A 105 14.68 -15.31 -5.20
N LYS A 106 15.97 -15.01 -4.98
CA LYS A 106 16.63 -13.68 -5.12
C LYS A 106 16.65 -12.78 -3.87
N ARG A 107 17.15 -13.33 -2.76
CA ARG A 107 18.19 -12.62 -1.98
C ARG A 107 19.52 -13.33 -2.21
N LYS A 108 20.04 -13.23 -3.44
CA LYS A 108 21.46 -13.42 -3.75
C LYS A 108 21.92 -12.17 -4.50
N GLY A 109 22.91 -11.49 -3.94
CA GLY A 109 23.72 -10.52 -4.66
C GLY A 109 23.60 -9.09 -4.16
N GLY A 110 24.47 -8.73 -3.22
CA GLY A 110 24.86 -7.35 -2.93
C GLY A 110 25.75 -7.36 -1.70
N ALA A 111 26.97 -6.84 -1.70
CA ALA A 111 27.91 -6.49 -2.76
C ALA A 111 29.29 -6.71 -2.11
N ARG A 112 30.30 -7.05 -2.91
CA ARG A 112 31.69 -7.24 -2.46
C ARG A 112 32.32 -5.93 -2.03
#